data_AF-A0AAN9AKV5-F1
#
_entry.id   AF-A0AAN9AKV5-F1
#
_cell.length_a   1.000
_cell.length_b   1.000
_cell.length_c   1.000
_cell.angle_alpha   90.00
_cell.angle_beta   90.00
_cell.angle_gamma   90.00
#
_symmetry.space_group_name_H-M   'P 1'
#
loop_
_entity.id
_entity.type
_entity.pdbx_description
1 polymer ?
#
loop_
_entity_poly.entity_id
_entity_poly.type
_entity_poly.pdbx_seq_one_letter_code
_entity_poly.pdbx_strand_id
1 'polypeptide(L)'
;MVWGGISTRLGTPLYDVVGNLTGVRYQNEILQPLVVPALQAIGPRAILQDDNAPPHRSAAVNTFIQQVRVNRMLWPANSPDLNPI
;
A
#
# COMPACT_ATOMS: atom_id res chain seq x y z
N MET A 1 -1.07 11.73 -10.86
CA MET A 1 -1.44 11.47 -9.43
C MET A 1 -0.19 10.93 -8.79
N VAL A 2 0.11 11.26 -7.53
CA VAL A 2 1.31 10.72 -6.88
C VAL A 2 0.91 9.70 -5.83
N TRP A 3 1.64 8.59 -5.75
CA TRP A 3 1.54 7.64 -4.65
C TRP A 3 2.78 7.74 -3.76
N GLY A 4 2.58 7.63 -2.45
CA GLY A 4 3.66 7.57 -1.48
C GLY A 4 3.20 6.86 -0.21
N GLY A 5 4.15 6.24 0.48
CA GLY A 5 3.96 5.67 1.82
C GLY A 5 4.96 6.25 2.80
N ILE A 6 4.55 6.40 4.05
CA ILE A 6 5.39 6.90 5.14
C ILE A 6 5.25 6.04 6.39
N SER A 7 6.31 6.02 7.18
CA SER A 7 6.35 5.51 8.55
C SER A 7 7.21 6.44 9.40
N THR A 8 7.26 6.20 10.70
CA THR A 8 8.15 6.96 11.60
C THR A 8 9.64 6.73 11.35
N ARG A 9 10.02 5.75 10.51
CA ARG A 9 11.42 5.37 10.25
C ARG A 9 11.87 5.65 8.82
N LEU A 10 10.97 5.51 7.86
CA LEU A 10 11.26 5.66 6.43
C LEU A 10 10.03 6.11 5.66
N GLY A 11 10.26 6.73 4.51
CA GLY A 11 9.27 6.92 3.46
C GLY A 11 9.65 6.11 2.21
N THR A 12 8.66 5.72 1.42
CA THR A 12 8.91 5.21 0.07
C THR A 12 9.30 6.37 -0.85
N PRO A 13 9.96 6.10 -1.99
CA PRO A 13 9.97 7.06 -3.09
C PRO A 13 8.54 7.46 -3.47
N LEU A 14 8.37 8.69 -3.93
CA LEU A 14 7.13 9.11 -4.57
C LEU A 14 7.06 8.50 -5.97
N TYR A 15 5.92 7.91 -6.29
CA TYR A 15 5.65 7.31 -7.60
C TYR A 15 4.65 8.17 -8.36
N ASP A 16 5.07 8.69 -9.52
CA ASP A 16 4.16 9.41 -10.42
C ASP A 16 3.30 8.41 -11.20
N VAL A 17 2.02 8.37 -10.84
CA VAL A 17 1.02 7.52 -11.48
C VAL A 17 0.56 8.19 -12.76
N VAL A 18 0.99 7.60 -13.88
CA VAL A 18 0.51 7.93 -15.22
C VAL A 18 -0.79 7.18 -15.52
N GLY A 19 -1.87 7.92 -15.72
CA GLY A 19 -3.21 7.37 -16.01
C GLY A 19 -3.90 6.74 -14.79
N ASN A 20 -4.84 5.83 -15.04
CA ASN A 20 -5.61 5.17 -13.98
C ASN A 20 -4.83 4.02 -13.34
N LEU A 21 -4.80 3.99 -12.00
CA LEU A 21 -4.18 2.91 -11.23
C LEU A 21 -5.18 1.77 -11.02
N THR A 22 -5.04 0.68 -11.76
CA THR A 22 -5.86 -0.53 -11.54
C THR A 22 -5.28 -1.37 -10.41
N GLY A 23 -6.02 -2.36 -9.91
CA GLY A 23 -5.50 -3.29 -8.89
C GLY A 23 -4.24 -4.03 -9.31
N VAL A 24 -4.17 -4.50 -10.56
CA VAL A 24 -2.98 -5.17 -11.12
C VAL A 24 -1.80 -4.20 -11.21
N ARG A 25 -2.04 -2.96 -11.63
CA ARG A 25 -0.99 -1.93 -11.65
C ARG A 25 -0.53 -1.57 -10.24
N TYR A 26 -1.46 -1.41 -9.29
CA TYR A 26 -1.11 -1.17 -7.89
C TYR A 26 -0.23 -2.29 -7.32
N GLN A 27 -0.54 -3.55 -7.64
CA GLN A 27 0.31 -4.67 -7.26
C GLN A 27 1.73 -4.54 -7.86
N ASN A 28 1.83 -4.36 -9.18
CA ASN A 28 3.10 -4.47 -9.91
C ASN A 28 3.98 -3.22 -9.82
N GLU A 29 3.37 -2.04 -9.78
CA GLU A 29 4.05 -0.74 -9.80
C GLU A 29 4.29 -0.18 -8.39
N ILE A 30 3.48 -0.59 -7.41
CA ILE A 30 3.51 -0.02 -6.06
C ILE A 30 3.82 -1.08 -5.00
N LEU A 31 2.99 -2.10 -4.85
CA LEU A 31 3.13 -3.05 -3.74
C LEU A 31 4.42 -3.84 -3.81
N GLN A 32 4.67 -4.47 -4.96
CA GLN A 32 5.84 -5.31 -5.16
C GLN A 32 7.16 -4.54 -5.10
N PRO A 33 7.35 -3.43 -5.84
CA PRO A 33 8.64 -2.74 -5.87
C PRO A 33 8.85 -1.75 -4.71
N LEU A 34 7.80 -1.17 -4.13
CA LEU A 34 7.93 -0.09 -3.13
C LEU A 34 7.50 -0.53 -1.73
N VAL A 35 6.30 -1.08 -1.58
CA VAL A 35 5.72 -1.37 -0.25
C VAL A 35 6.37 -2.58 0.41
N VAL A 36 6.50 -3.71 -0.30
CA VAL A 36 7.07 -4.93 0.29
C VAL A 36 8.49 -4.71 0.81
N PRO A 37 9.43 -4.10 0.03
CA PRO A 37 10.76 -3.79 0.55
C PRO A 37 10.73 -2.81 1.72
N ALA A 38 9.87 -1.79 1.68
CA ALA A 38 9.71 -0.83 2.77
C ALA A 38 9.27 -1.52 4.07
N LEU A 39 8.27 -2.40 4.01
CA LEU A 39 7.81 -3.15 5.18
C LEU A 39 8.89 -4.09 5.73
N GLN A 40 9.64 -4.76 4.84
CA GLN A 40 10.78 -5.59 5.25
C GLN A 40 11.87 -4.79 5.95
N ALA A 41 12.17 -3.58 5.46
CA ALA A 41 13.14 -2.67 6.08
C ALA A 41 12.65 -2.10 7.43
N ILE A 42 11.35 -1.82 7.58
CA ILE A 42 10.76 -1.40 8.86
C ILE A 42 10.85 -2.53 9.90
N GLY A 43 10.56 -3.76 9.48
CA GLY A 43 10.75 -4.98 10.26
C GLY A 43 9.48 -5.84 10.39
N PRO A 44 9.55 -6.96 11.14
CA PRO A 44 8.54 -8.02 11.13
C PRO A 44 7.17 -7.63 11.70
N ARG A 45 7.08 -6.49 12.41
CA ARG A 45 5.83 -5.95 12.96
C ARG A 45 5.24 -4.82 12.10
N ALA A 46 5.79 -4.56 10.92
CA ALA A 46 5.25 -3.57 10.01
C ALA A 46 3.84 -3.97 9.55
N ILE A 47 2.95 -2.98 9.48
CA ILE A 47 1.56 -3.14 9.04
C ILE A 47 1.32 -2.14 7.92
N LEU A 48 0.79 -2.62 6.80
CA LEU A 48 0.31 -1.77 5.72
C LEU A 48 -1.01 -1.12 6.14
N GLN A 49 -1.04 0.21 6.11
CA GLN A 49 -2.25 1.00 6.20
C GLN A 49 -2.55 1.61 4.83
N ASP A 50 -3.73 1.33 4.29
CA ASP A 50 -4.26 1.92 3.07
C ASP A 50 -5.79 2.07 3.19
N ASP A 51 -6.37 2.94 2.38
CA ASP A 51 -7.83 3.10 2.34
C ASP A 51 -8.52 1.95 1.58
N ASN A 52 -9.85 2.00 1.52
CA ASN A 52 -10.65 1.01 0.82
C ASN A 52 -10.86 1.33 -0.67
N ALA A 53 -9.98 2.08 -1.32
CA ALA A 53 -10.12 2.37 -2.74
C ALA A 53 -10.18 1.07 -3.57
N PRO A 54 -10.97 1.02 -4.68
CA PRO A 54 -11.16 -0.21 -5.46
C PRO A 54 -9.86 -0.90 -5.90
N PRO A 55 -8.79 -0.20 -6.31
CA PRO A 55 -7.50 -0.83 -6.62
C PRO A 55 -6.89 -1.56 -5.43
N HIS A 56 -6.88 -0.95 -4.23
CA HIS A 56 -6.32 -1.49 -2.99
C HIS A 56 -7.08 -2.71 -2.47
N ARG A 57 -8.36 -2.84 -2.85
CA ARG A 57 -9.25 -3.93 -2.43
C ARG A 57 -9.54 -4.95 -3.54
N SER A 58 -8.87 -4.82 -4.69
CA SER A 58 -9.02 -5.76 -5.81
C SER A 58 -8.58 -7.18 -5.46
N ALA A 59 -9.11 -8.17 -6.19
CA ALA A 59 -8.75 -9.58 -6.01
C ALA A 59 -7.24 -9.82 -6.19
N ALA A 60 -6.63 -9.19 -7.20
CA ALA A 60 -5.19 -9.29 -7.45
C ALA A 60 -4.37 -8.84 -6.23
N VAL A 61 -4.71 -7.69 -5.66
CA VAL A 61 -4.03 -7.13 -4.48
C VAL A 61 -4.24 -7.99 -3.24
N ASN A 62 -5.46 -8.46 -3.00
CA ASN A 62 -5.75 -9.32 -1.84
C ASN A 62 -4.96 -10.65 -1.92
N THR A 63 -4.93 -11.28 -3.08
CA THR A 63 -4.15 -12.50 -3.31
C THR A 63 -2.66 -12.24 -3.12
N PHE A 64 -2.13 -11.15 -3.70
CA PHE A 64 -0.72 -10.81 -3.57
C PHE A 64 -0.31 -10.57 -2.12
N ILE A 65 -1.06 -9.75 -1.37
CA ILE A 65 -0.79 -9.45 0.05
C ILE A 65 -0.74 -10.73 0.88
N GLN A 66 -1.64 -11.68 0.63
CA GLN A 66 -1.63 -12.99 1.30
C GLN A 66 -0.38 -13.80 0.93
N GLN A 67 -0.01 -13.84 -0.35
CA GLN A 67 1.18 -14.56 -0.84
C GLN A 67 2.47 -14.02 -0.21
N VAL A 68 2.63 -12.70 -0.14
CA VAL A 68 3.82 -12.07 0.45
C VAL A 68 3.72 -11.90 1.98
N ARG A 69 2.63 -12.38 2.59
CA ARG A 69 2.38 -12.34 4.04
C ARG A 69 2.48 -10.93 4.64
N VAL A 70 1.99 -9.94 3.90
CA VAL A 70 1.90 -8.57 4.40
C VAL A 70 0.70 -8.46 5.34
N ASN A 71 0.95 -7.97 6.55
CA ASN A 71 -0.13 -7.60 7.47
C ASN A 71 -0.75 -6.29 6.99
N ARG A 72 -2.07 -6.28 6.77
CA ARG A 72 -2.82 -5.07 6.38
C ARG A 72 -3.85 -4.71 7.44
N MET A 73 -3.90 -3.44 7.82
CA MET A 73 -4.86 -2.90 8.77
C MET A 73 -6.28 -2.88 8.16
N LEU A 74 -7.30 -3.12 8.98
CA LEU A 74 -8.68 -2.84 8.60
C LEU A 74 -8.91 -1.33 8.65
N TRP A 75 -9.47 -0.77 7.58
CA TRP A 75 -9.69 0.67 7.47
C TRP A 75 -11.19 0.99 7.41
N PRO A 76 -11.71 1.93 8.24
CA PRO A 76 -13.08 2.40 8.10
C PRO A 76 -13.27 3.25 6.85
N ALA A 77 -14.45 3.16 6.23
CA ALA A 77 -14.79 3.97 5.06
C ALA A 77 -14.94 5.45 5.44
N ASN A 78 -14.54 6.35 4.54
CA ASN A 78 -14.65 7.80 4.72
C ASN A 78 -13.96 8.36 5.98
N SER A 79 -12.83 7.77 6.37
CA SER A 79 -12.08 8.21 7.55
C SER A 79 -10.67 8.71 7.19
N PRO A 80 -10.55 9.80 6.40
CA PRO A 80 -9.25 10.39 6.10
C PRO A 80 -8.61 11.02 7.35
N ASP A 81 -9.41 11.42 8.34
CA ASP A 81 -8.98 11.98 9.63
C ASP A 81 -8.13 11.01 10.46
N LEU A 82 -8.26 9.71 10.22
CA LEU A 82 -7.45 8.68 10.87
C LEU A 82 -6.10 8.45 10.16
N ASN A 83 -5.92 9.00 8.96
CA ASN A 83 -4.71 8.82 8.16
C ASN A 83 -3.69 9.91 8.51
N PRO A 84 -2.47 9.57 8.97
CA PRO A 84 -1.46 10.57 9.30
C PRO A 84 -0.72 11.16 8.08
N ILE A 85 -1.10 10.77 6.85
CA ILE A 85 -0.53 11.30 5.60
C ILE A 85 -1.27 12.53 5.09
#